data_AF-A0A0M3JKG9-F1
#
_entry.id   AF-A0A0M3JKG9-F1
#
_cell.length_a   1.000
_cell.length_b   1.000
_cell.length_c   1.000
_cell.angle_alpha   90.00
_cell.angle_beta   90.00
_cell.angle_gamma   90.00
#
_symmetry.space_group_name_H-M   'P 1'
#
loop_
_entity.id
_entity.type
_entity.pdbx_description
1 polymer ?
#
loop_
_entity_poly.entity_id
_entity_poly.type
_entity_poly.pdbx_seq_one_letter_code
_entity_poly.pdbx_strand_id
1 'polypeptide(L)'
;MPIPDQVDVLSSAVEKPQFACDETNAPNYMIYCQGDLLHAVMMLDIFKDSKTFVDKPLIRDPEVVAAEFKAQFPGAITLNDREAVREFVNDNFHEEGHELEE
;
A
#
# COMPACT_ATOMS: atom_id res chain seq x y z
N MET A 1 -31.24 31.85 22.07
CA MET A 1 -30.81 30.70 21.28
C MET A 1 -29.69 30.05 22.06
N PRO A 2 -29.93 28.91 22.73
CA PRO A 2 -28.96 28.32 23.65
C PRO A 2 -27.82 27.65 22.87
N ILE A 3 -26.61 27.90 23.33
CA ILE A 3 -25.36 27.31 22.84
C ILE A 3 -25.33 25.86 23.35
N PRO A 4 -25.23 24.84 22.50
CA PRO A 4 -25.14 23.47 22.97
C PRO A 4 -23.78 23.19 23.64
N ASP A 5 -23.90 22.45 24.74
CA ASP A 5 -22.95 22.13 25.80
C ASP A 5 -21.91 21.07 25.40
N GLN A 6 -20.70 21.18 25.97
CA GLN A 6 -19.51 20.38 25.66
C GLN A 6 -19.54 19.02 26.39
N VAL A 7 -20.52 18.15 26.10
CA VAL A 7 -20.66 16.84 26.78
C VAL A 7 -20.51 15.60 25.89
N ASP A 8 -20.09 15.73 24.63
CA ASP A 8 -19.88 14.54 23.77
C ASP A 8 -18.43 14.02 23.74
N VAL A 9 -17.52 14.62 24.54
CA VAL A 9 -16.10 14.23 24.56
C VAL A 9 -15.79 13.10 25.55
N LEU A 10 -16.66 12.09 25.68
CA LEU A 10 -16.40 10.89 26.50
C LEU A 10 -16.95 9.61 25.86
N SER A 11 -16.71 9.43 24.56
CA SER A 11 -16.84 8.10 23.93
C SER A 11 -15.47 7.65 23.40
N SER A 12 -14.56 7.31 24.32
CA SER A 12 -13.29 6.65 24.00
C SER A 12 -13.45 5.13 23.86
N ALA A 13 -14.48 4.69 23.14
CA ALA A 13 -14.34 3.47 22.37
C ALA A 13 -13.76 3.92 21.03
N VAL A 14 -12.44 3.92 20.90
CA VAL A 14 -11.79 4.11 19.61
C VAL A 14 -12.24 2.93 18.76
N GLU A 15 -13.30 3.13 17.97
CA GLU A 15 -13.67 2.19 16.94
C GLU A 15 -12.41 2.05 16.08
N LYS A 16 -11.89 0.81 16.00
CA LYS A 16 -10.64 0.55 15.29
C LYS A 16 -10.78 1.21 13.92
N PRO A 17 -9.84 2.07 13.50
CA PRO A 17 -9.97 2.76 12.23
C PRO A 17 -10.24 1.73 11.15
N GLN A 18 -11.40 1.83 10.52
CA GLN A 18 -11.78 0.89 9.47
C GLN A 18 -10.93 1.22 8.24
N PHE A 19 -9.92 0.40 7.98
CA PHE A 19 -9.08 0.58 6.80
C PHE A 19 -9.89 0.19 5.55
N ALA A 20 -9.54 0.78 4.41
CA ALA A 20 -10.21 0.49 3.14
C ALA A 20 -10.11 -1.01 2.75
N CYS A 21 -9.11 -1.71 3.29
CA CYS A 21 -8.89 -3.13 3.17
C CYS A 21 -8.16 -3.66 4.40
N ASP A 22 -8.56 -4.85 4.84
CA ASP A 22 -8.05 -5.56 6.01
C ASP A 22 -7.98 -7.07 5.69
N GLU A 23 -7.37 -7.85 6.59
CA GLU A 23 -7.21 -9.32 6.47
C GLU A 23 -8.51 -10.07 6.14
N THR A 24 -9.66 -9.51 6.50
CA THR A 24 -10.99 -10.09 6.25
C THR A 24 -11.54 -9.83 4.86
N ASN A 25 -11.04 -8.81 4.16
CA ASN A 25 -11.51 -8.40 2.83
C ASN A 25 -10.48 -8.65 1.72
N ALA A 26 -9.19 -8.62 2.05
CA ALA A 26 -8.11 -8.77 1.09
C ALA A 26 -6.98 -9.61 1.69
N PRO A 27 -6.64 -10.79 1.15
CA PRO A 27 -5.53 -11.61 1.66
C PRO A 27 -4.16 -10.95 1.47
N ASN A 28 -4.08 -9.98 0.57
CA ASN A 28 -2.92 -9.18 0.20
C ASN A 28 -2.95 -7.77 0.81
N TYR A 29 -3.81 -7.52 1.81
CA TYR A 29 -3.97 -6.20 2.46
C TYR A 29 -2.65 -5.59 2.95
N MET A 30 -1.72 -6.40 3.43
CA MET A 30 -0.42 -5.97 3.93
C MET A 30 0.57 -5.49 2.85
N ILE A 31 0.25 -5.66 1.55
CA ILE A 31 0.99 -5.07 0.44
C ILE A 31 0.21 -3.87 -0.12
N TYR A 32 -1.07 -4.07 -0.43
CA TYR A 32 -1.88 -3.08 -1.17
C TYR A 32 -2.69 -2.13 -0.29
N CYS A 33 -2.71 -2.33 1.02
CA CYS A 33 -3.49 -1.51 1.94
C CYS A 33 -2.65 -0.93 3.07
N GLN A 34 -1.97 -1.80 3.82
CA GLN A 34 -1.14 -1.48 4.97
C GLN A 34 0.36 -1.74 4.69
N GLY A 35 0.72 -1.90 3.42
CA GLY A 35 2.09 -2.20 3.03
C GLY A 35 2.97 -0.97 2.91
N ASP A 36 4.18 -1.08 3.44
CA ASP A 36 5.25 -0.09 3.23
C ASP A 36 5.57 0.09 1.75
N LEU A 37 5.36 -0.96 0.94
CA LEU A 37 5.59 -0.93 -0.49
C LEU A 37 4.61 -0.01 -1.23
N LEU A 38 3.30 -0.08 -0.93
CA LEU A 38 2.33 0.84 -1.50
C LEU A 38 2.69 2.29 -1.14
N HIS A 39 3.05 2.51 0.12
CA HIS A 39 3.46 3.84 0.59
C HIS A 39 4.67 4.36 -0.19
N ALA A 40 5.69 3.53 -0.37
CA ALA A 40 6.87 3.85 -1.16
C ALA A 40 6.52 4.18 -2.61
N VAL A 41 5.71 3.35 -3.25
CA VAL A 41 5.27 3.54 -4.64
C VAL A 41 4.51 4.85 -4.82
N MET A 42 3.60 5.18 -3.90
CA MET A 42 2.84 6.43 -3.91
C MET A 42 3.73 7.64 -3.64
N MET A 43 4.65 7.55 -2.67
CA MET A 43 5.56 8.63 -2.30
C MET A 43 6.55 8.97 -3.41
N LEU A 44 7.00 7.95 -4.15
CA LEU A 44 7.98 8.06 -5.23
C LEU A 44 7.36 8.35 -6.60
N ASP A 45 6.02 8.40 -6.68
CA ASP A 45 5.27 8.59 -7.93
C ASP A 45 5.83 7.65 -9.04
N ILE A 46 5.97 6.36 -8.70
CA ILE A 46 6.53 5.36 -9.63
C ILE A 46 5.53 5.10 -10.76
N PHE A 47 4.26 4.94 -10.39
CA PHE A 47 3.16 4.78 -11.31
C PHE A 47 2.31 6.05 -11.31
N LYS A 48 1.83 6.42 -12.50
CA LYS A 48 0.98 7.59 -12.71
C LYS A 48 -0.38 7.46 -12.03
N ASP A 49 -0.83 6.23 -11.81
CA ASP A 49 -2.09 5.92 -11.14
C ASP A 49 -1.82 4.86 -10.06
N SER A 50 -2.28 5.12 -8.84
CA SER A 50 -2.13 4.17 -7.73
C SER A 50 -2.92 2.89 -7.96
N LYS A 51 -3.95 2.90 -8.82
CA LYS A 51 -4.66 1.71 -9.27
C LYS A 51 -3.77 0.82 -10.11
N THR A 52 -2.86 1.36 -10.92
CA THR A 52 -1.94 0.56 -11.73
C THR A 52 -1.14 -0.42 -10.87
N PHE A 53 -0.61 0.06 -9.75
CA PHE A 53 0.10 -0.82 -8.81
C PHE A 53 -0.83 -1.83 -8.14
N VAL A 54 -2.03 -1.40 -7.73
CA VAL A 54 -3.02 -2.27 -7.07
C VAL A 54 -3.58 -3.35 -8.02
N ASP A 55 -3.60 -3.08 -9.32
CA ASP A 55 -4.07 -4.02 -10.35
C ASP A 55 -3.02 -5.09 -10.69
N LYS A 56 -1.74 -4.85 -10.41
CA LYS A 56 -0.68 -5.83 -10.68
C LYS A 56 -0.78 -7.00 -9.72
N PRO A 57 -0.90 -8.25 -10.20
CA PRO A 57 -0.83 -9.42 -9.33
C PRO A 57 0.62 -9.69 -8.90
N LEU A 58 0.79 -10.10 -7.65
CA LEU A 58 2.08 -10.57 -7.13
C LEU A 58 2.47 -11.89 -7.78
N ILE A 59 3.74 -12.03 -8.16
CA ILE A 59 4.31 -13.29 -8.68
C ILE A 59 4.53 -14.29 -7.53
N ARG A 60 4.91 -13.77 -6.35
CA ARG A 60 5.26 -14.54 -5.15
C ARG A 60 4.30 -14.22 -4.01
N ASP A 61 4.37 -14.98 -2.92
CA ASP A 61 3.55 -14.72 -1.74
C ASP A 61 3.75 -13.28 -1.22
N PRO A 62 2.67 -12.58 -0.85
CA PRO A 62 2.74 -11.21 -0.35
C PRO A 62 3.67 -11.11 0.88
N GLU A 63 3.76 -12.16 1.71
CA GLU A 63 4.60 -12.19 2.91
C GLU A 63 6.08 -12.18 2.56
N VAL A 64 6.43 -12.94 1.52
CA VAL A 64 7.79 -12.98 1.01
C VAL A 64 8.16 -11.65 0.39
N VAL A 65 7.30 -11.09 -0.47
CA VAL A 65 7.56 -9.80 -1.11
C VAL A 65 7.66 -8.67 -0.07
N ALA A 66 6.79 -8.63 0.93
CA ALA A 66 6.86 -7.65 2.01
C ALA A 66 8.15 -7.78 2.83
N ALA A 67 8.57 -9.01 3.14
CA ALA A 67 9.80 -9.26 3.87
C ALA A 67 11.06 -8.89 3.06
N GLU A 68 11.10 -9.25 1.78
CA GLU A 68 12.19 -8.90 0.86
C GLU A 68 12.27 -7.37 0.69
N PHE A 69 11.13 -6.70 0.57
CA PHE A 69 11.08 -5.24 0.49
C PHE A 69 11.68 -4.60 1.75
N LYS A 70 11.30 -5.08 2.95
CA LYS A 70 11.88 -4.61 4.22
C LYS A 70 13.36 -4.94 4.35
N ALA A 71 13.81 -6.05 3.80
CA ALA A 71 15.22 -6.43 3.80
C ALA A 71 16.06 -5.55 2.85
N GLN A 72 15.50 -5.21 1.69
CA GLN A 72 16.15 -4.36 0.69
C GLN A 72 16.11 -2.87 1.08
N PHE A 73 15.00 -2.44 1.68
CA PHE A 73 14.76 -1.09 2.16
C PHE A 73 14.46 -1.10 3.67
N PRO A 74 15.46 -1.33 4.54
CA PRO A 74 15.27 -1.35 5.98
C PRO A 74 15.04 0.04 6.59
N GLY A 75 15.17 1.11 5.78
CA GLY A 75 15.07 2.50 6.21
C GLY A 75 13.96 3.27 5.50
N ALA A 76 13.94 4.58 5.70
CA ALA A 76 13.02 5.46 4.99
C ALA A 76 13.35 5.50 3.50
N ILE A 77 12.38 5.14 2.68
CA ILE A 77 12.45 5.23 1.21
C ILE A 77 12.62 6.71 0.83
N THR A 78 13.58 6.99 -0.05
CA THR A 78 13.83 8.34 -0.58
C THR A 78 13.66 8.38 -2.09
N LEU A 79 13.56 9.59 -2.66
CA LEU A 79 13.46 9.79 -4.12
C LEU A 79 14.58 9.11 -4.92
N ASN A 80 15.75 8.87 -4.31
CA ASN A 80 16.86 8.18 -4.95
C ASN A 80 16.62 6.66 -5.09
N ASP A 81 15.75 6.09 -4.25
CA ASP A 81 15.35 4.69 -4.29
C ASP A 81 14.27 4.42 -5.36
N ARG A 82 13.81 5.46 -6.07
CA ARG A 82 12.74 5.35 -7.06
C ARG A 82 12.98 4.27 -8.11
N GLU A 83 14.18 4.19 -8.67
CA GLU A 83 14.50 3.16 -9.66
C GLU A 83 14.60 1.76 -9.01
N ALA A 84 15.22 1.66 -7.84
CA ALA A 84 15.36 0.39 -7.13
C ALA A 84 13.99 -0.19 -6.72
N VAL A 85 13.08 0.64 -6.21
CA VAL A 85 11.71 0.22 -5.87
C VAL A 85 10.95 -0.16 -7.15
N ARG A 86 11.18 0.54 -8.27
CA ARG A 86 10.54 0.20 -9.55
C ARG A 86 11.00 -1.16 -10.06
N GLU A 87 12.30 -1.43 -10.03
CA GLU A 87 12.85 -2.75 -10.40
C GLU A 87 12.34 -3.84 -9.45
N PHE A 88 12.32 -3.57 -8.14
CA PHE A 88 11.77 -4.50 -7.14
C PHE A 88 10.31 -4.86 -7.43
N VAL A 89 9.48 -3.86 -7.76
CA VAL A 89 8.09 -4.10 -8.15
C VAL A 89 8.03 -4.89 -9.46
N ASN A 90 8.86 -4.59 -10.46
CA ASN A 90 8.86 -5.33 -11.72
C ASN A 90 9.30 -6.81 -11.56
N ASP A 91 10.22 -7.09 -10.64
CA ASP A 91 10.71 -8.45 -10.36
C ASP A 91 9.74 -9.29 -9.52
N ASN A 92 8.97 -8.64 -8.63
CA ASN A 92 8.07 -9.33 -7.69
C ASN A 92 6.59 -9.29 -8.09
N PHE A 93 6.21 -8.40 -9.01
CA PHE A 93 4.85 -8.24 -9.51
C PHE A 93 4.83 -8.48 -11.01
N HIS A 94 3.74 -9.07 -11.50
CA HIS A 94 3.57 -9.24 -12.93
C HIS A 94 3.49 -7.86 -13.61
N GLU A 95 4.08 -7.78 -14.81
CA GLU A 95 3.94 -6.62 -15.65
C GLU A 95 2.45 -6.34 -15.94
N GLU A 96 2.09 -5.05 -15.94
CA GLU A 96 0.74 -4.65 -16.31
C GLU A 96 0.65 -4.80 -17.84
N GLY A 97 -0.32 -5.57 -18.30
CA GLY A 97 -0.54 -5.70 -19.73
C GLY A 97 0.51 -6.54 -20.46
N HIS A 98 0.33 -7.87 -20.41
CA HIS A 98 0.27 -8.60 -21.67
C HIS A 98 -1.17 -8.59 -22.20
N GLU A 99 -1.84 -7.43 -22.12
CA GLU A 99 -3.03 -7.16 -22.90
C GLU A 99 -2.51 -6.96 -24.33
N LEU A 100 -2.86 -7.92 -25.17
CA LEU A 100 -2.49 -7.99 -26.56
C LEU A 100 -2.75 -6.64 -27.23
N GLU A 101 -1.74 -6.13 -27.91
CA GLU A 101 -1.89 -5.17 -28.99
C GLU A 101 -3.02 -5.65 -29.92
N GLU A 102 -4.13 -4.91 -29.99
CA GLU A 102 -5.16 -5.00 -31.04
C GLU A 102 -5.27 -3.66 -31.78
#